data_AF-A0A4R0N1I5-F1
#
_entry.id   AF-A0A4R0N1I5-F1
#
_cell.length_a   1.000
_cell.length_b   1.000
_cell.length_c   1.000
_cell.angle_alpha   90.00
_cell.angle_beta   90.00
_cell.angle_gamma   90.00
#
_symmetry.space_group_name_H-M   'P 1'
#
loop_
_entity.id
_entity.type
_entity.pdbx_description
1 polymer ?
#
loop_
_entity_poly.entity_id
_entity_poly.type
_entity_poly.pdbx_seq_one_letter_code
_entity_poly.pdbx_strand_id
1 'polypeptide(L)'
;MKFKSVLVFGIFVLASLFYSQKSLGQDVVIKWSPSMDKYVLGYYTLMAKEIGLSSSEVTSISNCMLAKLKAQFPNGLSTSKEKFGDINKKIAGECLPNIKGVVPWNLSNEKYVKDRLLNDLPKNISEETKAFITACAFSRYKAKYPNGISVSTQNIEEQKSDFLSMINICVAEANYMGIPSWSEKNISLFKLFLLEQLPKDMAGAKKDKYMICFIQKLKNKYPNGFSIDNKNRLEFESLFKNLDETCITESNKG
;
A
#
# COMPACT_ATOMS: atom_id res chain seq x y z
N MET A 1 30.48 -5.83 9.13
CA MET A 1 30.16 -5.20 7.83
C MET A 1 28.86 -4.42 8.01
N LYS A 2 28.86 -3.09 7.82
CA LYS A 2 27.72 -2.20 8.12
C LYS A 2 26.66 -2.29 7.01
N PHE A 3 25.52 -2.93 7.28
CA PHE A 3 24.37 -2.91 6.37
C PHE A 3 23.64 -1.57 6.50
N LYS A 4 23.72 -0.74 5.45
CA LYS A 4 22.86 0.43 5.26
C LYS A 4 21.49 -0.07 4.79
N SER A 5 20.55 -0.24 5.71
CA SER A 5 19.13 -0.44 5.37
C SER A 5 18.57 0.88 4.87
N VAL A 6 18.35 0.97 3.55
CA VAL A 6 17.84 2.17 2.89
C VAL A 6 16.35 2.31 3.18
N LEU A 7 16.08 3.32 3.98
CA LEU A 7 14.86 4.07 4.19
C LEU A 7 14.19 4.42 2.84
N VAL A 8 13.21 3.64 2.40
CA VAL A 8 12.26 4.05 1.35
C VAL A 8 10.93 3.50 1.81
N PHE A 9 9.94 4.36 2.04
CA PHE A 9 8.50 4.08 1.82
C PHE A 9 7.57 5.14 2.46
N GLY A 10 8.07 6.16 3.15
CA GLY A 10 7.25 7.08 3.96
C GLY A 10 6.59 8.30 3.29
N ILE A 11 6.13 8.22 2.02
CA ILE A 11 5.44 9.38 1.40
C ILE A 11 4.32 8.93 0.43
N PHE A 12 3.64 7.81 0.66
CA PHE A 12 2.75 7.23 -0.36
C PHE A 12 1.30 7.76 -0.35
N VAL A 13 0.86 8.47 0.71
CA VAL A 13 -0.56 8.84 0.91
C VAL A 13 -1.05 10.01 0.05
N LEU A 14 -0.14 10.86 -0.44
CA LEU A 14 -0.44 11.87 -1.46
C LEU A 14 0.30 11.66 -2.78
N ALA A 15 1.09 10.58 -2.88
CA ALA A 15 1.88 10.26 -4.07
C ALA A 15 1.18 9.33 -5.08
N SER A 16 0.09 8.68 -4.70
CA SER A 16 -0.67 7.81 -5.62
C SER A 16 -1.45 8.58 -6.69
N LEU A 17 -1.58 9.91 -6.56
CA LEU A 17 -2.08 10.77 -7.64
C LEU A 17 -1.21 10.71 -8.92
N PHE A 18 0.03 10.22 -8.80
CA PHE A 18 0.99 10.18 -9.91
C PHE A 18 1.10 8.82 -10.62
N TYR A 19 0.50 7.75 -10.10
CA TYR A 19 0.75 6.38 -10.59
C TYR A 19 -0.38 5.75 -11.41
N SER A 20 -1.60 6.30 -11.38
CA SER A 20 -2.76 5.65 -12.02
C SER A 20 -2.86 5.81 -13.55
N GLN A 21 -1.94 6.54 -14.21
CA GLN A 21 -1.89 6.60 -15.67
C GLN A 21 -0.84 5.63 -16.25
N LYS A 22 -1.25 4.38 -16.42
CA LYS A 22 -0.50 3.41 -17.25
C LYS A 22 -0.49 3.83 -18.73
N SER A 23 0.74 4.02 -19.23
CA SER A 23 1.26 3.75 -20.57
C SER A 23 0.69 4.49 -21.80
N LEU A 24 1.27 5.68 -22.05
CA LEU A 24 2.10 5.93 -23.23
C LEU A 24 3.40 6.61 -22.73
N GLY A 25 4.55 6.06 -23.11
CA GLY A 25 5.88 6.37 -22.59
C GLY A 25 6.44 7.71 -23.05
N GLN A 26 5.81 8.80 -22.63
CA GLN A 26 6.33 10.15 -22.85
C GLN A 26 6.96 10.69 -21.56
N ASP A 27 8.19 11.17 -21.69
CA ASP A 27 8.84 11.96 -20.65
C ASP A 27 8.02 13.21 -20.34
N VAL A 28 8.04 13.62 -19.07
CA VAL A 28 7.46 14.87 -18.62
C VAL A 28 8.45 15.98 -18.93
N VAL A 29 8.06 16.89 -19.82
CA VAL A 29 8.84 18.07 -20.18
C VAL A 29 8.05 19.32 -19.82
N ILE A 30 8.56 20.08 -18.86
CA ILE A 30 8.02 21.35 -18.39
C ILE A 30 9.00 22.44 -18.77
N LYS A 31 8.54 23.38 -19.60
CA LYS A 31 9.23 24.64 -19.87
C LYS A 31 8.37 25.76 -19.31
N TRP A 32 8.94 26.55 -18.39
CA TRP A 32 8.15 27.57 -17.72
C TRP A 32 7.70 28.65 -18.69
N SER A 33 6.39 28.92 -18.64
CA SER A 33 5.70 29.97 -19.36
C SER A 33 4.39 30.25 -18.62
N PRO A 34 3.73 31.40 -18.85
CA PRO A 34 2.43 31.67 -18.22
C PRO A 34 1.37 30.61 -18.53
N SER A 35 1.41 29.98 -19.71
CA SER A 35 0.50 28.89 -20.08
C SER A 35 0.84 27.59 -19.35
N MET A 36 2.13 27.27 -19.21
CA MET A 36 2.57 26.08 -18.48
C MET A 36 2.32 26.21 -16.97
N ASP A 37 2.49 27.42 -16.41
CA ASP A 37 2.15 27.71 -15.01
C ASP A 37 0.67 27.41 -14.74
N LYS A 38 -0.24 27.87 -15.61
CA LYS A 38 -1.68 27.57 -15.51
C LYS A 38 -1.97 26.08 -15.64
N TYR A 39 -1.30 25.39 -16.56
CA TYR A 39 -1.47 23.95 -16.77
C TYR A 39 -1.06 23.15 -15.53
N VAL A 40 0.14 23.39 -15.00
CA VAL A 40 0.67 22.71 -13.81
C VAL A 40 -0.16 23.05 -12.57
N LEU A 41 -0.57 24.30 -12.40
CA LEU A 41 -1.46 24.70 -11.31
C LEU A 41 -2.82 24.00 -11.39
N GLY A 42 -3.40 23.92 -12.60
CA GLY A 42 -4.66 23.22 -12.85
C GLY A 42 -4.56 21.74 -12.53
N TYR A 43 -3.43 21.11 -12.89
CA TYR A 43 -3.12 19.73 -12.54
C TYR A 43 -3.04 19.52 -11.02
N TYR A 44 -2.29 20.36 -10.29
CA TYR A 44 -2.25 20.28 -8.82
C TYR A 44 -3.62 20.55 -8.17
N THR A 45 -4.40 21.47 -8.73
CA THR A 45 -5.76 21.79 -8.26
C THR A 45 -6.69 20.61 -8.40
N LEU A 46 -6.65 19.92 -9.54
CA LEU A 46 -7.46 18.73 -9.79
C LEU A 46 -7.12 17.63 -8.78
N MET A 47 -5.82 17.36 -8.61
CA MET A 47 -5.34 16.36 -7.67
C MET A 47 -5.73 16.67 -6.21
N ALA A 48 -5.60 17.92 -5.77
CA ALA A 48 -5.97 18.33 -4.42
C ALA A 48 -7.50 18.28 -4.20
N LYS A 49 -8.31 18.42 -5.25
CA LYS A 49 -9.77 18.23 -5.15
C LYS A 49 -10.16 16.76 -4.98
N GLU A 50 -9.48 15.84 -5.66
CA GLU A 50 -9.80 14.41 -5.59
C GLU A 50 -9.64 13.83 -4.17
N ILE A 51 -8.72 14.38 -3.39
CA ILE A 51 -8.50 14.00 -2.00
C ILE A 51 -9.52 14.63 -1.03
N GLY A 52 -10.43 15.47 -1.50
CA GLY A 52 -11.55 16.00 -0.71
C GLY A 52 -11.20 17.18 0.20
N LEU A 53 -10.19 17.97 -0.13
CA LEU A 53 -9.84 19.19 0.59
C LEU A 53 -10.80 20.34 0.29
N SER A 54 -10.90 21.30 1.22
CA SER A 54 -11.67 22.53 1.01
C SER A 54 -11.06 23.40 -0.09
N SER A 55 -11.84 24.31 -0.68
CA SER A 55 -11.35 25.15 -1.78
C SER A 55 -10.16 26.04 -1.41
N SER A 56 -10.08 26.50 -0.16
CA SER A 56 -8.94 27.28 0.35
C SER A 56 -7.68 26.42 0.49
N GLU A 57 -7.82 25.19 1.01
CA GLU A 57 -6.71 24.22 1.14
C GLU A 57 -6.21 23.76 -0.23
N VAL A 58 -7.12 23.47 -1.18
CA VAL A 58 -6.79 23.14 -2.57
C VAL A 58 -5.95 24.26 -3.19
N THR A 59 -6.38 25.51 -3.02
CA THR A 59 -5.66 26.67 -3.55
C THR A 59 -4.28 26.82 -2.91
N SER A 60 -4.22 26.66 -1.58
CA SER A 60 -2.98 26.77 -0.81
C SER A 60 -1.94 25.71 -1.22
N ILE A 61 -2.32 24.42 -1.26
CA ILE A 61 -1.41 23.36 -1.70
C ILE A 61 -0.99 23.56 -3.14
N SER A 62 -1.94 23.80 -4.04
CA SER A 62 -1.62 23.83 -5.47
C SER A 62 -0.63 24.94 -5.79
N ASN A 63 -0.78 26.10 -5.16
CA ASN A 63 0.18 27.19 -5.25
C ASN A 63 1.51 26.86 -4.59
N CYS A 64 1.50 26.22 -3.41
CA CYS A 64 2.73 25.77 -2.76
C CYS A 64 3.51 24.79 -3.64
N MET A 65 2.84 23.79 -4.20
CA MET A 65 3.45 22.76 -5.05
C MET A 65 4.06 23.37 -6.30
N LEU A 66 3.32 24.28 -6.97
CA LEU A 66 3.85 25.00 -8.13
C LEU A 66 5.08 25.83 -7.77
N ALA A 67 5.02 26.60 -6.67
CA ALA A 67 6.13 27.44 -6.23
C ALA A 67 7.38 26.62 -5.92
N LYS A 68 7.22 25.48 -5.23
CA LYS A 68 8.29 24.54 -4.90
C LYS A 68 8.88 23.87 -6.13
N LEU A 69 8.03 23.43 -7.07
CA LEU A 69 8.50 22.82 -8.31
C LEU A 69 9.33 23.82 -9.13
N LYS A 70 8.87 25.07 -9.25
CA LYS A 70 9.61 26.15 -9.93
C LYS A 70 10.92 26.47 -9.22
N ALA A 71 10.92 26.54 -7.89
CA ALA A 71 12.13 26.82 -7.11
C ALA A 71 13.17 25.70 -7.25
N GLN A 72 12.75 24.44 -7.30
CA GLN A 72 13.64 23.30 -7.45
C GLN A 72 14.16 23.14 -8.89
N PHE A 73 13.38 23.57 -9.88
CA PHE A 73 13.70 23.42 -11.30
C PHE A 73 13.52 24.75 -12.05
N PRO A 74 14.31 25.80 -11.77
CA PRO A 74 14.06 27.16 -12.30
C PRO A 74 14.15 27.27 -13.83
N ASN A 75 14.86 26.35 -14.49
CA ASN A 75 15.02 26.31 -15.95
C ASN A 75 14.06 25.31 -16.64
N GLY A 76 13.07 24.80 -15.91
CA GLY A 76 12.18 23.74 -16.36
C GLY A 76 12.66 22.35 -15.94
N LEU A 77 11.86 21.34 -16.25
CA LEU A 77 12.07 19.94 -15.87
C LEU A 77 11.93 19.04 -17.10
N SER A 78 12.86 18.11 -17.28
CA SER A 78 12.72 17.01 -18.24
C SER A 78 13.06 15.72 -17.52
N THR A 79 12.09 14.83 -17.40
CA THR A 79 12.26 13.58 -16.63
C THR A 79 11.21 12.54 -17.00
N SER A 80 11.47 11.27 -16.70
CA SER A 80 10.49 10.20 -16.84
C SER A 80 9.27 10.45 -15.94
N LYS A 81 8.08 9.96 -16.32
CA LYS A 81 6.86 10.02 -15.48
C LYS A 81 7.06 9.48 -14.07
N GLU A 82 7.82 8.40 -13.92
CA GLU A 82 8.15 7.79 -12.62
C GLU A 82 8.88 8.78 -11.71
N LYS A 83 10.02 9.31 -12.19
CA LYS A 83 10.76 10.36 -11.48
C LYS A 83 9.94 11.62 -11.24
N PHE A 84 9.05 12.01 -12.16
CA PHE A 84 8.13 13.13 -11.93
C PHE A 84 7.17 12.87 -10.76
N GLY A 85 6.66 11.64 -10.65
CA GLY A 85 5.86 11.20 -9.52
C GLY A 85 6.62 11.31 -8.20
N ASP A 86 7.88 10.88 -8.15
CA ASP A 86 8.73 10.98 -6.96
C ASP A 86 9.05 12.43 -6.58
N ILE A 87 9.29 13.30 -7.56
CA ILE A 87 9.49 14.74 -7.35
C ILE A 87 8.24 15.35 -6.72
N ASN A 88 7.08 15.13 -7.32
CA ASN A 88 5.84 15.71 -6.81
C ASN A 88 5.47 15.17 -5.44
N LYS A 89 5.75 13.88 -5.17
CA LYS A 89 5.59 13.26 -3.86
C LYS A 89 6.39 13.98 -2.78
N LYS A 90 7.67 14.26 -3.04
CA LYS A 90 8.51 15.03 -2.12
C LYS A 90 7.95 16.44 -1.89
N ILE A 91 7.60 17.14 -2.97
CA ILE A 91 7.05 18.49 -2.90
C ILE A 91 5.71 18.53 -2.14
N ALA A 92 4.82 17.56 -2.38
CA ALA A 92 3.56 17.45 -1.65
C ALA A 92 3.81 17.30 -0.15
N GLY A 93 4.75 16.45 0.25
CA GLY A 93 5.16 16.27 1.64
C GLY A 93 5.68 17.56 2.31
N GLU A 94 6.22 18.51 1.54
CA GLU A 94 6.62 19.83 2.04
C GLU A 94 5.45 20.83 2.12
N CYS A 95 4.41 20.65 1.30
CA CYS A 95 3.27 21.58 1.20
C CYS A 95 2.10 21.23 2.13
N LEU A 96 1.96 19.95 2.47
CA LEU A 96 0.88 19.44 3.34
C LEU A 96 0.98 19.74 4.84
N PRO A 97 2.15 19.89 5.47
CA PRO A 97 2.25 20.14 6.91
C PRO A 97 1.52 21.41 7.36
N ASN A 98 1.25 22.33 6.44
CA ASN A 98 0.50 23.56 6.70
C ASN A 98 -1.02 23.35 6.71
N ILE A 99 -1.51 22.17 6.34
CA ILE A 99 -2.90 21.77 6.51
C ILE A 99 -3.05 21.11 7.86
N LYS A 100 -3.53 21.89 8.82
CA LYS A 100 -4.01 21.35 10.09
C LYS A 100 -5.43 20.87 9.87
N GLY A 101 -5.64 19.55 9.89
CA GLY A 101 -6.98 19.04 9.76
C GLY A 101 -7.09 17.53 9.67
N VAL A 102 -8.31 17.08 9.91
CA VAL A 102 -8.80 15.77 9.52
C VAL A 102 -9.60 15.99 8.24
N VAL A 103 -9.25 15.28 7.17
CA VAL A 103 -10.05 15.27 5.94
C VAL A 103 -11.21 14.30 6.18
N PRO A 104 -12.45 14.80 6.36
CA PRO A 104 -13.58 13.95 6.69
C PRO A 104 -13.93 13.01 5.54
N TRP A 105 -14.46 11.83 5.87
CA TRP A 105 -14.89 10.88 4.84
C TRP A 105 -15.96 11.47 3.92
N ASN A 106 -15.74 11.35 2.62
CA ASN A 106 -16.69 11.70 1.57
C ASN A 106 -16.49 10.78 0.37
N LEU A 107 -17.47 10.70 -0.54
CA LEU A 107 -17.41 9.77 -1.68
C LEU A 107 -16.11 9.88 -2.51
N SER A 108 -15.52 11.08 -2.63
CA SER A 108 -14.28 11.29 -3.38
C SER A 108 -13.09 10.62 -2.68
N ASN A 109 -12.86 10.92 -1.40
CA ASN A 109 -11.72 10.35 -0.68
C ASN A 109 -11.93 8.87 -0.33
N GLU A 110 -13.16 8.41 -0.16
CA GLU A 110 -13.45 6.98 -0.02
C GLU A 110 -13.04 6.21 -1.27
N LYS A 111 -13.46 6.70 -2.45
CA LYS A 111 -13.07 6.12 -3.73
C LYS A 111 -11.55 6.12 -3.90
N TYR A 112 -10.91 7.25 -3.60
CA TYR A 112 -9.45 7.38 -3.67
C TYR A 112 -8.73 6.31 -2.83
N VAL A 113 -9.14 6.14 -1.56
CA VAL A 113 -8.52 5.14 -0.68
C VAL A 113 -8.77 3.71 -1.19
N LYS A 114 -9.97 3.41 -1.68
CA LYS A 114 -10.29 2.09 -2.27
C LYS A 114 -9.50 1.80 -3.53
N ASP A 115 -9.40 2.74 -4.46
CA ASP A 115 -8.64 2.59 -5.70
C ASP A 115 -7.16 2.35 -5.38
N ARG A 116 -6.65 3.00 -4.34
CA ARG A 116 -5.29 2.75 -3.85
C ARG A 116 -5.12 1.37 -3.24
N LEU A 117 -6.05 0.92 -2.40
CA LEU A 117 -6.05 -0.46 -1.88
C LEU A 117 -5.95 -1.46 -3.02
N LEU A 118 -6.74 -1.29 -4.08
CA LEU A 118 -6.73 -2.17 -5.25
C LEU A 118 -5.37 -2.16 -5.98
N ASN A 119 -4.75 -0.99 -6.12
CA ASN A 119 -3.48 -0.82 -6.83
C ASN A 119 -2.27 -1.36 -6.06
N ASP A 120 -2.32 -1.34 -4.72
CA ASP A 120 -1.25 -1.86 -3.86
C ASP A 120 -1.26 -3.40 -3.77
N LEU A 121 -2.34 -4.06 -4.21
CA LEU A 121 -2.44 -5.52 -4.23
C LEU A 121 -1.69 -6.15 -5.42
N PRO A 122 -1.09 -7.35 -5.25
CA PRO A 122 -0.48 -8.09 -6.34
C PRO A 122 -1.39 -8.27 -7.57
N LYS A 123 -0.85 -8.00 -8.76
CA LYS A 123 -1.60 -8.02 -10.03
C LYS A 123 -2.20 -9.38 -10.38
N ASN A 124 -1.60 -10.46 -9.88
CA ASN A 124 -2.01 -11.84 -10.13
C ASN A 124 -3.20 -12.31 -9.28
N ILE A 125 -3.72 -11.46 -8.39
CA ILE A 125 -4.92 -11.75 -7.59
C ILE A 125 -6.19 -11.56 -8.46
N SER A 126 -7.21 -12.40 -8.26
CA SER A 126 -8.52 -12.25 -8.93
C SER A 126 -9.21 -10.95 -8.53
N GLU A 127 -9.97 -10.35 -9.45
CA GLU A 127 -10.74 -9.13 -9.16
C GLU A 127 -11.71 -9.31 -7.99
N GLU A 128 -12.34 -10.48 -7.85
CA GLU A 128 -13.20 -10.81 -6.71
C GLU A 128 -12.45 -10.75 -5.36
N THR A 129 -11.26 -11.37 -5.30
CA THR A 129 -10.43 -11.37 -4.09
C THR A 129 -9.89 -9.97 -3.78
N LYS A 130 -9.52 -9.20 -4.81
CA LYS A 130 -9.13 -7.79 -4.64
C LYS A 130 -10.28 -6.96 -4.09
N ALA A 131 -11.49 -7.17 -4.59
CA ALA A 131 -12.69 -6.49 -4.11
C ALA A 131 -12.99 -6.83 -2.64
N PHE A 132 -12.87 -8.11 -2.26
CA PHE A 132 -13.02 -8.54 -0.87
C PHE A 132 -11.98 -7.88 0.06
N ILE A 133 -10.69 -8.00 -0.27
CA ILE A 133 -9.61 -7.43 0.55
C ILE A 133 -9.78 -5.91 0.68
N THR A 134 -10.10 -5.24 -0.44
CA THR A 134 -10.33 -3.80 -0.46
C THR A 134 -11.52 -3.41 0.43
N ALA A 135 -12.64 -4.10 0.33
CA ALA A 135 -13.81 -3.83 1.17
C ALA A 135 -13.52 -4.03 2.66
N CYS A 136 -12.86 -5.13 3.01
CA CYS A 136 -12.46 -5.44 4.38
C CYS A 136 -11.49 -4.39 4.94
N ALA A 137 -10.40 -4.10 4.22
CA ALA A 137 -9.35 -3.19 4.69
C ALA A 137 -9.91 -1.78 4.81
N PHE A 138 -10.71 -1.34 3.84
CA PHE A 138 -11.36 -0.04 3.88
C PHE A 138 -12.33 0.12 5.04
N SER A 139 -13.16 -0.89 5.31
CA SER A 139 -14.09 -0.89 6.45
C SER A 139 -13.34 -0.73 7.79
N ARG A 140 -12.28 -1.52 7.98
CA ARG A 140 -11.41 -1.43 9.17
C ARG A 140 -10.72 -0.08 9.28
N TYR A 141 -10.26 0.47 8.15
CA TYR A 141 -9.60 1.77 8.10
C TYR A 141 -10.55 2.90 8.49
N LYS A 142 -11.79 2.90 7.98
CA LYS A 142 -12.83 3.83 8.43
C LYS A 142 -13.18 3.68 9.91
N ALA A 143 -13.24 2.44 10.42
CA ALA A 143 -13.54 2.20 11.83
C ALA A 143 -12.44 2.74 12.77
N LYS A 144 -11.16 2.62 12.38
CA LYS A 144 -10.04 3.19 13.14
C LYS A 144 -10.00 4.72 13.07
N TYR A 145 -10.39 5.27 11.92
CA TYR A 145 -10.36 6.71 11.63
C TYR A 145 -11.77 7.25 11.37
N PRO A 146 -12.70 7.20 12.33
CA PRO A 146 -14.14 7.44 12.08
C PRO A 146 -14.43 8.86 11.58
N ASN A 147 -13.61 9.83 11.97
CA ASN A 147 -13.78 11.24 11.61
C ASN A 147 -13.05 11.63 10.31
N GLY A 148 -12.33 10.69 9.68
CA GLY A 148 -11.51 10.94 8.49
C GLY A 148 -10.01 10.81 8.71
N ILE A 149 -9.22 11.19 7.71
CA ILE A 149 -7.77 10.98 7.67
C ILE A 149 -7.04 12.27 8.03
N SER A 150 -6.12 12.22 9.00
CA SER A 150 -5.27 13.37 9.31
C SER A 150 -4.14 13.51 8.28
N VAL A 151 -3.94 14.73 7.79
CA VAL A 151 -2.92 15.05 6.78
C VAL A 151 -1.61 15.61 7.36
N SER A 152 -1.46 15.60 8.68
CA SER A 152 -0.17 15.96 9.31
C SER A 152 0.87 14.88 9.08
N THR A 153 2.12 15.25 8.80
CA THR A 153 3.23 14.34 8.49
C THR A 153 3.48 13.24 9.52
N GLN A 154 3.34 13.53 10.82
CA GLN A 154 3.51 12.53 11.87
C GLN A 154 2.42 11.44 11.82
N ASN A 155 1.19 11.82 11.46
CA ASN A 155 0.07 10.89 11.35
C ASN A 155 0.08 10.10 10.04
N ILE A 156 0.74 10.58 8.98
CA ILE A 156 0.79 9.90 7.68
C ILE A 156 1.56 8.57 7.76
N GLU A 157 2.69 8.53 8.48
CA GLU A 157 3.47 7.30 8.63
C GLU A 157 2.76 6.25 9.48
N GLU A 158 2.12 6.69 10.57
CA GLU A 158 1.30 5.82 11.42
C GLU A 158 0.10 5.26 10.65
N GLN A 159 -0.66 6.12 9.98
CA GLN A 159 -1.77 5.73 9.12
C GLN A 159 -1.35 4.76 8.02
N LYS A 160 -0.16 4.96 7.46
CA LYS A 160 0.40 4.02 6.48
C LYS A 160 0.65 2.64 7.09
N SER A 161 1.30 2.60 8.26
CA SER A 161 1.55 1.34 8.97
C SER A 161 0.25 0.61 9.27
N ASP A 162 -0.76 1.35 9.75
CA ASP A 162 -2.10 0.82 10.01
C ASP A 162 -2.78 0.28 8.78
N PHE A 163 -2.70 1.04 7.68
CA PHE A 163 -3.30 0.67 6.42
C PHE A 163 -2.73 -0.65 5.88
N LEU A 164 -1.40 -0.81 5.94
CA LEU A 164 -0.74 -2.07 5.57
C LEU A 164 -1.15 -3.22 6.48
N SER A 165 -1.19 -2.99 7.79
CA SER A 165 -1.65 -3.99 8.76
C SER A 165 -3.08 -4.45 8.46
N MET A 166 -3.99 -3.54 8.10
CA MET A 166 -5.37 -3.89 7.76
C MET A 166 -5.48 -4.68 6.46
N ILE A 167 -4.70 -4.31 5.42
CA ILE A 167 -4.61 -5.11 4.19
C ILE A 167 -4.22 -6.54 4.54
N ASN A 168 -3.17 -6.70 5.34
CA ASN A 168 -2.66 -8.02 5.63
C ASN A 168 -3.60 -8.85 6.51
N ILE A 169 -4.30 -8.23 7.48
CA ILE A 169 -5.41 -8.88 8.21
C ILE A 169 -6.49 -9.37 7.23
N CYS A 170 -6.86 -8.55 6.25
CA CYS A 170 -7.90 -8.93 5.29
C CYS A 170 -7.42 -9.95 4.26
N VAL A 171 -6.14 -9.94 3.89
CA VAL A 171 -5.49 -11.00 3.12
C VAL A 171 -5.46 -12.29 3.94
N ALA A 172 -5.15 -12.20 5.24
CA ALA A 172 -5.21 -13.31 6.16
C ALA A 172 -6.62 -13.90 6.18
N GLU A 173 -7.66 -13.09 6.37
CA GLU A 173 -9.06 -13.52 6.37
C GLU A 173 -9.49 -14.12 5.02
N ALA A 174 -9.06 -13.54 3.89
CA ALA A 174 -9.32 -14.10 2.57
C ALA A 174 -8.69 -15.49 2.42
N ASN A 175 -7.45 -15.66 2.88
CA ASN A 175 -6.75 -16.95 2.90
C ASN A 175 -7.29 -17.88 4.00
N TYR A 176 -7.90 -17.32 5.04
CA TYR A 176 -8.56 -18.03 6.12
C TYR A 176 -9.90 -18.60 5.67
N MET A 177 -10.40 -18.26 4.49
CA MET A 177 -11.48 -19.03 3.86
C MET A 177 -10.96 -20.29 3.17
N GLY A 178 -9.64 -20.39 3.01
CA GLY A 178 -8.97 -21.50 2.35
C GLY A 178 -8.01 -21.12 1.24
N ILE A 179 -7.29 -22.12 0.76
CA ILE A 179 -6.62 -22.11 -0.54
C ILE A 179 -7.33 -23.13 -1.44
N PRO A 180 -8.08 -22.73 -2.47
CA PRO A 180 -8.85 -23.67 -3.29
C PRO A 180 -7.98 -24.56 -4.17
N SER A 181 -6.71 -24.18 -4.41
CA SER A 181 -5.71 -24.97 -5.12
C SER A 181 -4.31 -24.39 -4.93
N TRP A 182 -3.26 -25.21 -5.07
CA TRP A 182 -1.87 -24.78 -4.93
C TRP A 182 -1.25 -24.16 -6.19
N SER A 183 -1.98 -23.26 -6.84
CA SER A 183 -1.44 -22.45 -7.92
C SER A 183 -0.34 -21.49 -7.41
N GLU A 184 0.59 -21.08 -8.28
CA GLU A 184 1.62 -20.08 -7.93
C GLU A 184 1.02 -18.78 -7.37
N LYS A 185 -0.17 -18.41 -7.89
CA LYS A 185 -0.99 -17.30 -7.41
C LYS A 185 -1.34 -17.45 -5.93
N ASN A 186 -1.98 -18.57 -5.57
CA ASN A 186 -2.44 -18.79 -4.20
C ASN A 186 -1.27 -18.99 -3.23
N ILE A 187 -0.15 -19.56 -3.71
CA ILE A 187 1.09 -19.66 -2.94
C ILE A 187 1.65 -18.27 -2.63
N SER A 188 1.65 -17.35 -3.61
CA SER A 188 2.15 -15.99 -3.42
C SER A 188 1.33 -15.21 -2.39
N LEU A 189 0.01 -15.34 -2.45
CA LEU A 189 -0.92 -14.78 -1.46
C LEU A 189 -0.69 -15.36 -0.07
N PHE A 190 -0.54 -16.68 0.02
CA PHE A 190 -0.33 -17.34 1.30
C PHE A 190 1.03 -17.00 1.91
N LYS A 191 2.07 -16.81 1.08
CA LYS A 191 3.37 -16.29 1.54
C LYS A 191 3.21 -14.93 2.20
N LEU A 192 2.45 -14.00 1.60
CA LEU A 192 2.20 -12.68 2.21
C LEU A 192 1.54 -12.81 3.59
N PHE A 193 0.59 -13.72 3.74
CA PHE A 193 0.00 -14.03 5.05
C PHE A 193 1.03 -14.57 6.04
N LEU A 194 1.85 -15.53 5.64
CA LEU A 194 2.92 -16.07 6.50
C LEU A 194 3.93 -15.00 6.92
N LEU A 195 4.19 -13.99 6.08
CA LEU A 195 5.14 -12.92 6.41
C LEU A 195 4.78 -12.15 7.68
N GLU A 196 3.49 -12.00 7.97
CA GLU A 196 3.05 -11.32 9.18
C GLU A 196 3.12 -12.18 10.44
N GLN A 197 3.01 -13.50 10.26
CA GLN A 197 3.07 -14.47 11.36
C GLN A 197 4.52 -14.77 11.78
N LEU A 198 5.49 -14.37 10.98
CA LEU A 198 6.90 -14.60 11.26
C LEU A 198 7.38 -13.85 12.52
N PRO A 199 8.23 -14.48 13.34
CA PRO A 199 8.99 -13.79 14.36
C PRO A 199 9.77 -12.60 13.77
N LYS A 200 9.73 -11.44 14.46
CA LYS A 200 10.34 -10.19 13.96
C LYS A 200 11.84 -10.28 13.68
N ASP A 201 12.52 -11.22 14.33
CA ASP A 201 13.95 -11.49 14.21
C ASP A 201 14.29 -12.50 13.10
N MET A 202 13.28 -13.13 12.47
CA MET A 202 13.49 -14.08 11.39
C MET A 202 13.71 -13.37 10.04
N ALA A 203 14.94 -13.42 9.53
CA ALA A 203 15.34 -12.75 8.29
C ALA A 203 16.12 -13.66 7.31
N GLY A 204 16.21 -13.22 6.06
CA GLY A 204 17.03 -13.84 5.01
C GLY A 204 16.71 -15.32 4.77
N ALA A 205 17.76 -16.14 4.63
CA ALA A 205 17.63 -17.57 4.30
C ALA A 205 16.77 -18.36 5.31
N LYS A 206 16.74 -17.97 6.59
CA LYS A 206 15.90 -18.62 7.60
C LYS A 206 14.41 -18.45 7.30
N LYS A 207 14.03 -17.23 6.91
CA LYS A 207 12.66 -16.89 6.52
C LYS A 207 12.21 -17.67 5.28
N ASP A 208 13.10 -17.82 4.28
CA ASP A 208 12.78 -18.61 3.09
C ASP A 208 12.64 -20.10 3.41
N LYS A 209 13.54 -20.66 4.23
CA LYS A 209 13.44 -22.05 4.73
C LYS A 209 12.12 -22.28 5.47
N TYR A 210 11.73 -21.36 6.36
CA TYR A 210 10.45 -21.45 7.07
C TYR A 210 9.26 -21.48 6.11
N MET A 211 9.20 -20.53 5.17
CA MET A 211 8.07 -20.45 4.22
C MET A 211 7.98 -21.72 3.36
N ILE A 212 9.11 -22.24 2.89
CA ILE A 212 9.15 -23.48 2.11
C ILE A 212 8.66 -24.66 2.95
N CYS A 213 9.17 -24.81 4.18
CA CYS A 213 8.74 -25.85 5.12
C CYS A 213 7.23 -25.82 5.34
N PHE A 214 6.70 -24.64 5.68
CA PHE A 214 5.29 -24.48 6.04
C PHE A 214 4.39 -24.84 4.86
N ILE A 215 4.69 -24.29 3.69
CA ILE A 215 3.91 -24.53 2.47
C ILE A 215 3.98 -26.01 2.05
N GLN A 216 5.14 -26.64 2.11
CA GLN A 216 5.27 -28.06 1.77
C GLN A 216 4.48 -28.96 2.71
N LYS A 217 4.57 -28.76 4.03
CA LYS A 217 3.82 -29.57 4.99
C LYS A 217 2.30 -29.36 4.84
N LEU A 218 1.86 -28.13 4.60
CA LEU A 218 0.44 -27.86 4.33
C LEU A 218 -0.03 -28.48 3.02
N LYS A 219 0.78 -28.41 1.95
CA LYS A 219 0.52 -29.10 0.67
C LYS A 219 0.40 -30.61 0.85
N ASN A 220 1.27 -31.21 1.64
CA ASN A 220 1.23 -32.65 1.89
C ASN A 220 -0.05 -33.07 2.63
N LYS A 221 -0.52 -32.26 3.59
CA LYS A 221 -1.78 -32.53 4.30
C LYS A 221 -3.01 -32.25 3.43
N TYR A 222 -2.94 -31.24 2.55
CA TYR A 222 -4.05 -30.80 1.70
C TYR A 222 -3.62 -30.67 0.23
N PRO A 223 -3.38 -31.77 -0.51
CA PRO A 223 -2.75 -31.73 -1.83
C PRO A 223 -3.53 -30.95 -2.90
N ASN A 224 -4.85 -30.83 -2.72
CA ASN A 224 -5.72 -30.11 -3.65
C ASN A 224 -6.07 -28.70 -3.17
N GLY A 225 -5.46 -28.23 -2.08
CA GLY A 225 -5.91 -27.04 -1.35
C GLY A 225 -6.82 -27.40 -0.18
N PHE A 226 -7.21 -26.40 0.60
CA PHE A 226 -8.06 -26.51 1.79
C PHE A 226 -9.10 -25.40 1.81
N SER A 227 -10.24 -25.63 2.46
CA SER A 227 -11.18 -24.59 2.86
C SER A 227 -11.31 -24.60 4.37
N ILE A 228 -11.46 -23.44 4.98
CA ILE A 228 -11.77 -23.35 6.40
C ILE A 228 -13.19 -22.82 6.54
N ASP A 229 -14.00 -23.55 7.29
CA ASP A 229 -15.35 -23.18 7.68
C ASP A 229 -15.49 -23.31 9.21
N ASN A 230 -16.66 -22.97 9.74
CA ASN A 230 -16.91 -23.03 11.17
C ASN A 230 -16.76 -24.45 11.76
N LYS A 231 -16.86 -25.51 10.95
CA LYS A 231 -16.77 -26.90 11.42
C LYS A 231 -15.32 -27.34 11.58
N ASN A 232 -14.42 -26.91 10.70
CA ASN A 232 -13.02 -27.35 10.70
C ASN A 232 -12.02 -26.29 11.19
N ARG A 233 -12.49 -25.08 11.51
CA ARG A 233 -11.65 -23.96 11.97
C ARG A 233 -10.70 -24.30 13.11
N LEU A 234 -11.21 -24.89 14.19
CA LEU A 234 -10.39 -25.21 15.37
C LEU A 234 -9.31 -26.25 15.06
N GLU A 235 -9.63 -27.23 14.22
CA GLU A 235 -8.64 -28.22 13.75
C GLU A 235 -7.55 -27.53 12.93
N PHE A 236 -7.94 -26.63 12.03
CA PHE A 236 -7.00 -25.88 11.21
C PHE A 236 -6.12 -24.95 12.06
N GLU A 237 -6.68 -24.24 13.05
CA GLU A 237 -5.92 -23.41 13.99
C GLU A 237 -4.85 -24.21 14.73
N SER A 238 -5.22 -25.41 15.21
CA SER A 238 -4.29 -26.32 15.89
C SER A 238 -3.19 -26.82 14.97
N LEU A 239 -3.55 -27.25 13.76
CA LEU A 239 -2.60 -27.65 12.73
C LEU A 239 -1.63 -26.51 12.40
N PHE A 240 -2.17 -25.31 12.17
CA PHE A 240 -1.39 -24.15 11.76
C PHE A 240 -0.35 -23.81 12.82
N LYS A 241 -0.75 -23.79 14.09
CA LYS A 241 0.16 -23.58 15.22
C LYS A 241 1.26 -24.64 15.29
N ASN A 242 0.90 -25.91 15.12
CA ASN A 242 1.87 -27.02 15.13
C ASN A 242 2.90 -26.88 13.98
N LEU A 243 2.44 -26.52 12.79
CA LEU A 243 3.29 -26.30 11.64
C LEU A 243 4.21 -25.10 11.82
N ASP A 244 3.73 -24.03 12.46
CA ASP A 244 4.52 -22.86 12.78
C ASP A 244 5.69 -23.21 13.70
N GLU A 245 5.41 -23.83 14.84
CA GLU A 245 6.42 -24.28 15.82
C GLU A 245 7.44 -25.24 15.18
N THR A 246 6.95 -26.20 14.37
CA THR A 246 7.78 -27.18 13.68
C THR A 246 8.71 -26.50 12.67
N CYS A 247 8.18 -25.62 11.81
CA CYS A 247 8.96 -24.98 10.76
C CYS A 247 9.90 -23.89 11.29
N ILE A 248 9.57 -23.23 12.41
CA ILE A 248 10.53 -22.38 13.14
C ILE A 248 11.70 -23.23 13.64
N THR A 249 11.44 -24.40 14.20
CA THR A 249 12.48 -25.30 14.71
C THR A 249 13.36 -25.82 13.56
N GLU A 250 12.77 -26.28 12.46
CA GLU A 250 13.51 -26.81 11.30
C GLU A 250 14.33 -25.72 10.59
N SER A 251 13.80 -24.51 10.45
CA SER A 251 14.50 -23.40 9.79
C SER A 251 15.72 -22.91 10.58
N ASN A 252 15.79 -23.19 11.90
CA ASN A 252 16.92 -22.84 12.76
C ASN A 252 18.04 -23.90 12.80
N LYS A 253 17.81 -25.11 12.25
CA LYS A 253 18.76 -26.25 12.33
C LYS A 253 19.88 -26.24 11.29
N GLY A 254 20.06 -25.18 10.51
CA GLY A 254 21.21 -25.02 9.61
C GLY A 254 21.25 -23.68 8.93
#